data_AF-A0A5D0J7Y9-F1
#
_entry.id   AF-A0A5D0J7Y9-F1
#
_cell.length_a   1.000
_cell.length_b   1.000
_cell.length_c   1.000
_cell.angle_alpha   90.00
_cell.angle_beta   90.00
_cell.angle_gamma   90.00
#
_symmetry.space_group_name_H-M   'P 1'
#
loop_
_entity.id
_entity.type
_entity.pdbx_description
1 polymer ?
#
loop_
_entity_poly.entity_id
_entity_poly.type
_entity_poly.pdbx_seq_one_letter_code
_entity_poly.pdbx_strand_id
1 'polypeptide(L)'
;MKQPNQIQGYKVDKSTLINLEKGKIPPQAIDLEEVVLGAMMIDKKGVDEVIDILSPEAFYKEAHQYIFEAVFQLFENSEPIDLLTVST
;
A
#
# COMPACT_ATOMS: atom_id res chain seq x y z
N MET A 1 -9.23 -10.54 -63.38
CA MET A 1 -9.80 -10.10 -62.09
C MET A 1 -8.89 -10.64 -60.98
N LYS A 2 -8.08 -9.78 -60.35
CA LYS A 2 -7.20 -10.20 -59.23
C LYS A 2 -8.06 -10.24 -57.96
N GLN A 3 -8.13 -11.41 -57.32
CA GLN A 3 -8.89 -11.58 -56.07
C GLN A 3 -8.25 -10.74 -54.96
N PRO A 4 -9.04 -10.08 -54.09
CA PRO A 4 -8.50 -9.28 -53.01
C PRO A 4 -7.85 -10.20 -51.97
N ASN A 5 -6.60 -9.88 -51.62
CA ASN A 5 -5.83 -10.59 -50.62
C ASN A 5 -6.55 -10.48 -49.27
N GLN A 6 -6.92 -11.61 -48.66
CA GLN A 6 -7.54 -11.63 -47.34
C GLN A 6 -6.57 -11.03 -46.34
N ILE A 7 -6.99 -9.97 -45.65
CA ILE A 7 -6.19 -9.36 -44.57
C ILE A 7 -6.11 -10.41 -43.46
N GLN A 8 -4.93 -11.04 -43.33
CA GLN A 8 -4.62 -11.99 -42.28
C GLN A 8 -4.81 -11.26 -40.93
N GLY A 9 -5.89 -11.58 -40.22
CA GLY A 9 -6.15 -11.00 -38.90
C GLY A 9 -4.96 -11.29 -37.99
N TYR A 10 -4.32 -10.24 -37.50
CA TYR A 10 -3.29 -10.35 -36.47
C TYR A 10 -3.91 -11.08 -35.27
N LYS A 11 -3.40 -12.27 -34.96
CA LYS A 11 -3.82 -13.02 -33.77
C LYS A 11 -3.36 -12.22 -32.55
N VAL A 12 -4.29 -11.46 -31.97
CA VAL A 12 -4.05 -10.71 -30.74
C VAL A 12 -3.83 -11.73 -29.63
N ASP A 13 -2.63 -11.76 -29.07
CA ASP A 13 -2.36 -12.55 -27.88
C ASP A 13 -3.14 -11.95 -26.70
N LYS A 14 -4.19 -12.67 -26.29
CA LYS A 14 -5.06 -12.25 -25.19
C LYS A 14 -4.31 -12.17 -23.86
N SER A 15 -3.12 -12.78 -23.72
CA SER A 15 -2.30 -12.69 -22.52
C SER A 15 -1.76 -11.28 -22.24
N THR A 16 -1.61 -10.46 -23.29
CA THR A 16 -1.12 -9.07 -23.19
C THR A 16 -2.25 -8.06 -22.97
N LEU A 17 -3.51 -8.50 -23.00
CA LEU A 17 -4.65 -7.62 -22.80
C LEU A 17 -4.83 -7.35 -21.30
N ILE A 18 -4.46 -6.14 -20.88
CA ILE A 18 -4.76 -5.64 -19.54
C ILE A 18 -6.29 -5.59 -19.40
N ASN A 19 -6.83 -6.42 -18.52
CA ASN A 19 -8.26 -6.44 -18.25
C ASN A 19 -8.68 -5.14 -17.54
N LEU A 20 -9.22 -4.20 -18.31
CA LEU A 20 -9.64 -2.86 -17.87
C LEU A 20 -10.96 -2.87 -17.07
N GLU A 21 -11.63 -4.02 -16.92
CA GLU A 21 -12.94 -4.09 -16.27
C GLU A 21 -12.92 -3.72 -14.77
N LYS A 22 -11.75 -3.78 -14.12
CA LYS A 22 -11.56 -3.34 -12.73
C LYS A 22 -10.89 -1.96 -12.58
N GLY A 23 -10.62 -1.26 -13.68
CA GLY A 23 -9.83 -0.02 -13.65
C GLY A 23 -8.35 -0.26 -13.32
N LYS A 24 -7.53 0.79 -13.37
CA LYS A 24 -6.13 0.72 -12.95
C LYS A 24 -6.08 0.75 -11.42
N ILE A 25 -5.26 -0.12 -10.84
CA ILE A 25 -4.94 -0.07 -9.42
C ILE A 25 -4.21 1.26 -9.15
N PRO A 26 -4.63 2.04 -8.14
CA PRO A 26 -3.90 3.24 -7.75
C PRO A 26 -2.45 2.92 -7.35
N PRO A 27 -1.49 3.83 -7.54
CA PRO A 27 -0.12 3.63 -7.07
C PRO A 27 -0.12 3.39 -5.55
N GLN A 28 0.50 2.28 -5.12
CA GLN A 28 0.58 1.86 -3.72
C GLN A 28 1.87 1.06 -3.49
N ALA A 29 2.36 1.05 -2.25
CA ALA A 29 3.55 0.30 -1.84
C ALA A 29 3.31 -0.34 -0.46
N ILE A 30 2.48 -1.38 -0.45
CA ILE A 30 2.02 -2.05 0.76
C ILE A 30 3.17 -2.67 1.57
N ASP A 31 4.17 -3.19 0.89
CA ASP A 31 5.38 -3.72 1.49
C ASP A 31 6.15 -2.64 2.27
N LEU A 32 6.20 -1.41 1.75
CA LEU A 32 6.82 -0.29 2.45
C LEU A 32 5.99 0.17 3.65
N GLU A 33 4.66 0.13 3.56
CA GLU A 33 3.79 0.40 4.71
C GLU A 33 4.09 -0.54 5.88
N GLU A 34 4.23 -1.84 5.61
CA GLU A 34 4.58 -2.85 6.62
C GLU A 34 5.97 -2.59 7.24
N VAL A 35 6.94 -2.18 6.42
CA VAL A 35 8.30 -1.84 6.89
C VAL A 35 8.28 -0.62 7.81
N VAL A 36 7.52 0.43 7.46
CA VAL A 36 7.41 1.65 8.27
C VAL A 36 6.79 1.35 9.62
N LEU A 37 5.64 0.67 9.64
CA LEU A 37 4.96 0.30 10.89
C LEU A 37 5.83 -0.60 11.77
N GLY A 38 6.49 -1.59 11.16
CA GLY A 38 7.41 -2.47 11.88
C GLY A 38 8.61 -1.71 12.46
N ALA A 39 9.20 -0.79 11.70
CA ALA A 39 10.32 0.02 12.18
C ALA A 39 9.92 0.89 13.39
N MET A 40 8.73 1.51 13.35
CA MET A 40 8.19 2.30 14.48
C MET A 40 8.03 1.47 15.76
N MET A 41 7.68 0.18 15.65
CA MET A 41 7.51 -0.70 16.82
C MET A 41 8.83 -1.30 17.34
N ILE A 42 9.93 -1.20 16.59
CA ILE A 42 11.24 -1.75 16.95
C ILE A 42 12.18 -0.66 17.45
N ASP A 43 12.26 0.47 16.76
CA ASP A 43 13.12 1.60 17.10
C ASP A 43 12.29 2.74 17.70
N LYS A 44 12.60 3.08 18.97
CA LYS A 44 11.95 4.18 19.68
C LYS A 44 12.11 5.53 18.97
N LYS A 45 13.19 5.73 18.23
CA LYS A 45 13.40 6.96 17.44
C LYS A 45 12.57 6.99 16.15
N GLY A 46 12.16 5.82 15.67
CA GLY A 46 11.40 5.70 14.43
C GLY A 46 10.04 6.39 14.52
N VAL A 47 9.41 6.39 15.71
CA VAL A 47 8.15 7.10 15.92
C VAL A 47 8.37 8.61 15.87
N ASP A 48 9.33 9.13 16.65
CA ASP A 48 9.60 10.57 16.75
C ASP A 48 9.89 11.22 15.39
N GLU A 49 10.56 10.50 14.49
CA GLU A 49 10.88 11.01 13.14
C GLU A 49 9.68 10.99 12.18
N VAL A 50 8.75 10.05 12.38
CA VAL A 50 7.68 9.75 11.41
C VAL A 50 6.35 10.41 11.78
N ILE A 51 6.09 10.59 13.08
CA ILE A 51 4.77 10.98 13.61
C ILE A 51 4.30 12.35 13.12
N ASP A 52 5.23 13.28 12.86
CA ASP A 52 4.94 14.62 12.35
C ASP A 52 4.79 14.67 10.82
N ILE A 53 5.18 13.60 10.12
CA ILE A 53 5.24 13.53 8.65
C ILE A 53 4.03 12.77 8.09
N LEU A 54 3.66 11.66 8.72
CA LEU A 54 2.61 10.78 8.23
C LEU A 54 1.30 10.98 8.99
N SER A 55 0.20 10.84 8.26
CA SER A 55 -1.15 10.71 8.82
C SER A 55 -1.71 9.32 8.52
N PRO A 56 -2.73 8.83 9.24
CA PRO A 56 -3.34 7.53 8.97
C PRO A 56 -3.74 7.35 7.50
N GLU A 57 -4.24 8.40 6.84
CA GLU A 57 -4.72 8.36 5.46
C GLU A 57 -3.59 8.17 4.43
N ALA A 58 -2.32 8.30 4.84
CA ALA A 58 -1.17 8.02 3.98
C ALA A 58 -1.02 6.52 3.67
N PHE A 59 -1.59 5.64 4.51
CA PHE A 59 -1.57 4.21 4.30
C PHE A 59 -2.73 3.78 3.39
N TYR A 60 -2.43 2.97 2.38
CA TYR A 60 -3.45 2.50 1.44
C TYR A 60 -4.33 1.41 2.05
N LYS A 61 -3.75 0.49 2.84
CA LYS A 61 -4.52 -0.54 3.53
C LYS A 61 -5.17 0.03 4.78
N GLU A 62 -6.49 -0.09 4.87
CA GLU A 62 -7.28 0.30 6.05
C GLU A 62 -6.73 -0.29 7.36
N ALA A 63 -6.31 -1.57 7.34
CA ALA A 63 -5.69 -2.20 8.51
C ALA A 63 -4.42 -1.47 8.98
N HIS A 64 -3.63 -0.93 8.06
CA HIS A 64 -2.42 -0.18 8.39
C HIS A 64 -2.75 1.22 8.92
N GLN A 65 -3.85 1.82 8.44
CA GLN A 65 -4.38 3.07 9.00
C GLN A 65 -4.70 2.89 10.48
N TYR A 66 -5.46 1.84 10.84
CA TYR A 66 -5.80 1.55 12.24
C TYR A 66 -4.58 1.25 13.12
N ILE A 67 -3.58 0.54 12.58
CA ILE A 67 -2.33 0.32 13.31
C ILE A 67 -1.62 1.64 13.59
N PHE A 68 -1.53 2.52 12.59
CA PHE A 68 -0.91 3.84 12.78
C PHE A 68 -1.70 4.72 13.76
N GLU A 69 -3.03 4.68 13.73
CA GLU A 69 -3.88 5.39 14.69
C GLU A 69 -3.60 4.93 16.13
N ALA A 70 -3.50 3.61 16.36
CA ALA A 70 -3.15 3.07 17.67
C ALA A 70 -1.75 3.54 18.11
N VAL A 71 -0.77 3.49 17.21
CA VAL A 71 0.58 4.03 17.46
C VAL A 71 0.53 5.52 17.83
N PHE A 72 -0.28 6.32 17.13
CA PHE A 72 -0.44 7.75 17.40
C PHE A 72 -1.05 8.00 18.79
N GLN A 73 -2.08 7.24 19.17
CA GLN A 73 -2.70 7.35 20.50
C GLN A 73 -1.71 6.99 21.62
N LEU A 74 -0.93 5.92 21.46
CA LEU A 74 0.11 5.54 22.41
C LEU A 74 1.17 6.64 22.53
N PHE A 75 1.56 7.25 21.41
CA PHE A 75 2.48 8.38 21.40
C PHE A 75 1.94 9.58 22.18
N GLU A 76 0.69 9.99 21.94
CA GLU A 76 0.05 11.10 22.67
C GLU A 76 -0.03 10.84 24.19
N ASN A 77 -0.27 9.58 24.58
CA ASN A 77 -0.32 9.15 25.97
C ASN A 77 1.07 8.91 26.59
N SER A 78 2.15 9.10 25.82
CA SER A 78 3.53 8.79 26.23
C SER A 78 3.72 7.34 26.70
N GLU A 79 2.99 6.42 26.06
CA GLU A 79 3.07 4.98 26.31
C GLU A 79 4.11 4.30 25.40
N PRO A 80 4.64 3.12 25.79
CA PRO A 80 5.54 2.37 24.93
C PRO A 80 4.85 1.98 23.62
N ILE A 81 5.57 2.12 22.51
CA ILE A 81 5.09 1.75 21.18
C ILE A 81 5.85 0.51 20.75
N ASP A 82 5.20 -0.65 20.88
CA ASP A 82 5.74 -1.94 20.50
C ASP A 82 4.59 -2.90 20.12
N LEU A 83 4.94 -4.11 19.68
CA LEU A 83 3.95 -5.09 19.20
C LEU A 83 2.91 -5.45 20.27
N LEU A 84 3.27 -5.47 21.55
CA LEU A 84 2.34 -5.83 22.62
C LEU A 84 1.36 -4.69 22.87
N THR A 85 1.86 -3.48 23.06
CA THR A 85 1.03 -2.31 23.40
C THR A 85 0.10 -1.91 22.28
N VAL A 86 0.53 -2.01 21.02
CA VAL A 86 -0.33 -1.72 19.85
C VAL A 86 -1.44 -2.76 19.67
N SER A 87 -1.27 -3.98 20.18
CA SER A 87 -2.26 -5.07 20.07
C SER A 87 -3.34 -5.07 21.15
N THR A 88 -3.21 -4.22 22.18
CA THR A 88 -4.06 -4.23 23.39
C THR A 88 -5.18 -3.20 23.29
#